data_AF-A0A5M3N3R5-F1
#
_entry.id   AF-A0A5M3N3R5-F1
#
_cell.length_a   1.000
_cell.length_b   1.000
_cell.length_c   1.000
_cell.angle_alpha   90.00
_cell.angle_beta   90.00
_cell.angle_gamma   90.00
#
_symmetry.space_group_name_H-M   'P 1'
#
loop_
_entity.id
_entity.type
_entity.pdbx_description
1 polymer ?
#
loop_
_entity_poly.entity_id
_entity_poly.type
_entity_poly.pdbx_seq_one_letter_code
_entity_poly.pdbx_strand_id
1 'polypeptide(L)'
;MLSLIPLVASPFLLSVVAASSHQRVDLFKRSGLSQDGVADIQAINDHLNYLEEKYLNNFAAYEKNTGLQHPLAPASLSRRQVASEPLKHAHKSHWYGSIQVGTPPQTFTVDIDTGTSDFIVPSSSCSTGCEGHKAYDPAKSSTSHELNTSFNLTYGNGTPLSGEVYSDDVTLVGLYAANQTFGAASPYPNVFNSSHFPADGLLGFAFESISAYNGSSLSLGGVNASIYTGDATYVPVVGDSFWEVTSDAIRGSQIFVAGNISAIIDSGSAVIVGPTDDVAKFYEIEDGTASPQLGEGLYTVECDKTPVMSLSFGGRPFYVSTETFSLGYVPGTNNTLCVGGIVASDVTKDFWIVGDVFMQNVYSVFDYGNRSVGFALLS
;
A
#
# COMPACT_ATOMS: atom_id res chain seq x y z
N MET A 1 -7.49 8.78 4.50
CA MET A 1 -7.85 8.17 5.82
C MET A 1 -8.61 6.88 5.57
N LEU A 2 -8.27 5.80 6.27
CA LEU A 2 -8.77 4.44 6.01
C LEU A 2 -9.92 4.06 6.96
N SER A 3 -10.94 3.38 6.46
CA SER A 3 -12.00 2.76 7.26
C SER A 3 -12.46 1.43 6.62
N LEU A 4 -12.83 0.46 7.45
CA LEU A 4 -13.22 -0.91 7.06
C LEU A 4 -14.56 -1.27 7.78
N ILE A 5 -15.32 -2.32 7.40
CA ILE A 5 -16.61 -2.76 8.01
C ILE A 5 -16.66 -4.31 8.22
N PRO A 6 -17.07 -4.88 9.39
CA PRO A 6 -17.36 -6.30 9.56
C PRO A 6 -18.86 -6.63 9.73
N LEU A 7 -19.24 -7.88 9.46
CA LEU A 7 -20.45 -8.51 9.97
C LEU A 7 -20.09 -9.78 10.75
N VAL A 8 -20.57 -9.88 12.00
CA VAL A 8 -20.42 -11.07 12.85
C VAL A 8 -21.43 -12.12 12.42
N ALA A 9 -21.00 -13.33 12.07
CA ALA A 9 -21.87 -14.46 11.81
C ALA A 9 -21.66 -15.58 12.85
N SER A 10 -22.55 -15.69 13.84
CA SER A 10 -22.91 -16.98 14.46
C SER A 10 -24.23 -16.89 15.26
N PRO A 11 -25.05 -17.95 15.35
CA PRO A 11 -26.42 -17.86 15.83
C PRO A 11 -26.51 -18.29 17.31
N PHE A 12 -26.38 -17.35 18.25
CA PHE A 12 -27.00 -17.51 19.57
C PHE A 12 -27.45 -16.14 20.09
N LEU A 13 -28.76 -16.04 20.35
CA LEU A 13 -29.43 -14.86 20.89
C LEU A 13 -28.83 -14.48 22.25
N LEU A 14 -28.04 -13.42 22.27
CA LEU A 14 -27.84 -12.54 23.42
C LEU A 14 -27.90 -11.11 22.90
N SER A 15 -28.72 -10.30 23.56
CA SER A 15 -29.05 -8.91 23.21
C SER A 15 -27.82 -8.10 22.80
N VAL A 16 -27.74 -7.75 21.52
CA VAL A 16 -26.76 -6.79 21.00
C VAL A 16 -27.17 -5.41 21.51
N VAL A 17 -26.53 -4.95 22.59
CA VAL A 17 -26.39 -3.52 22.80
C VAL A 17 -25.42 -3.06 21.71
N ALA A 18 -25.96 -2.43 20.66
CA ALA A 18 -25.16 -1.80 19.63
C ALA A 18 -24.35 -0.66 20.26
N ALA A 19 -23.11 -0.96 20.63
CA ALA A 19 -22.10 0.04 20.92
C ALA A 19 -21.12 0.06 19.74
N SER A 20 -21.53 0.65 18.61
CA SER A 20 -20.58 0.98 17.54
C SER A 20 -19.82 2.23 17.96
N SER A 21 -18.85 2.08 18.87
CA SER A 21 -17.84 3.13 19.04
C SER A 21 -16.99 3.11 17.77
N HIS A 22 -17.08 4.17 16.97
CA HIS A 22 -16.21 4.38 15.83
C HIS A 22 -14.76 4.41 16.34
N GLN A 23 -13.98 3.40 15.99
CA GLN A 23 -12.58 3.33 16.40
C GLN A 23 -11.72 3.97 15.32
N ARG A 24 -10.95 4.98 15.73
CA ARG A 24 -10.05 5.75 14.89
C ARG A 24 -8.65 5.17 14.99
N VAL A 25 -8.09 4.70 13.87
CA VAL A 25 -6.65 4.46 13.79
C VAL A 25 -5.97 5.81 13.56
N ASP A 26 -5.27 6.29 14.58
CA ASP A 26 -4.39 7.45 14.42
C ASP A 26 -3.19 7.01 13.57
N LEU A 27 -3.24 7.39 12.30
CA LEU A 27 -2.15 7.14 11.36
C LEU A 27 -1.19 8.33 11.38
N PHE A 28 0.09 8.03 11.52
CA PHE A 28 1.14 9.03 11.48
C PHE A 28 1.79 9.02 10.11
N LYS A 29 1.85 10.19 9.46
CA LYS A 29 2.62 10.41 8.23
C LYS A 29 4.10 10.59 8.62
N ARG A 30 5.00 9.78 8.06
CA ARG A 30 6.46 10.03 8.11
C ARG A 30 7.01 10.28 6.70
N SER A 31 8.19 10.90 6.66
CA SER A 31 8.93 11.46 5.52
C SER A 31 8.34 11.22 4.13
N GLY A 32 7.86 12.28 3.48
CA GLY A 32 7.37 12.22 2.11
C GLY A 32 8.43 11.73 1.12
N LEU A 33 8.02 11.48 -0.13
CA LEU A 33 8.92 11.41 -1.30
C LEU A 33 9.62 12.76 -1.60
N SER A 34 9.63 13.67 -0.63
CA SER A 34 10.19 15.01 -0.67
C SER A 34 10.75 15.37 0.70
N GLN A 35 11.87 16.10 0.70
CA GLN A 35 12.46 16.72 1.87
C GLN A 35 12.49 18.24 1.67
N ASP A 36 11.89 18.99 2.62
CA ASP A 36 11.79 20.46 2.56
C ASP A 36 11.21 20.99 1.24
N GLY A 37 10.26 20.25 0.67
CA GLY A 37 9.59 20.55 -0.60
C GLY A 37 10.36 20.13 -1.85
N VAL A 38 11.60 19.64 -1.73
CA VAL A 38 12.39 19.11 -2.84
C VAL A 38 12.17 17.61 -2.96
N ALA A 39 11.93 17.11 -4.17
CA ALA A 39 11.73 15.69 -4.42
C ALA A 39 12.99 14.88 -4.06
N ASP A 40 12.81 13.82 -3.27
CA ASP A 40 13.85 12.84 -2.98
C ASP A 40 13.85 11.78 -4.09
N ILE A 41 14.62 12.07 -5.15
CA ILE A 41 14.67 11.25 -6.37
C ILE A 41 15.10 9.81 -6.06
N GLN A 42 16.01 9.62 -5.11
CA GLN A 42 16.45 8.27 -4.74
C GLN A 42 15.31 7.51 -4.06
N ALA A 43 14.63 8.15 -3.10
CA ALA A 43 13.49 7.54 -2.42
C ALA A 43 12.34 7.19 -3.38
N ILE A 44 12.08 8.03 -4.38
CA ILE A 44 11.08 7.76 -5.42
C ILE A 44 11.45 6.49 -6.19
N ASN A 45 12.68 6.40 -6.72
CA ASN A 45 13.11 5.21 -7.47
C ASN A 45 13.11 3.95 -6.61
N ASP A 46 13.55 4.04 -5.35
CA ASP A 46 13.51 2.91 -4.41
C ASP A 46 12.08 2.46 -4.11
N HIS A 47 11.12 3.40 -4.08
CA HIS A 47 9.70 3.09 -3.96
C HIS A 47 9.17 2.37 -5.20
N LEU A 48 9.55 2.77 -6.42
CA LEU A 48 9.15 2.08 -7.65
C LEU A 48 9.69 0.65 -7.72
N ASN A 49 10.95 0.45 -7.37
CA ASN A 49 11.56 -0.89 -7.29
C ASN A 49 10.83 -1.77 -6.25
N TYR A 50 10.50 -1.19 -5.10
CA TYR A 50 9.71 -1.87 -4.07
C TYR A 50 8.33 -2.28 -4.59
N LEU A 51 7.61 -1.39 -5.29
CA LEU A 51 6.30 -1.71 -5.86
C LEU A 51 6.39 -2.81 -6.90
N GLU A 52 7.39 -2.77 -7.79
CA GLU A 52 7.60 -3.86 -8.75
C GLU A 52 7.75 -5.19 -8.02
N GLU A 53 8.70 -5.31 -7.09
CA GLU A 53 8.92 -6.56 -6.35
C GLU A 53 7.71 -6.97 -5.49
N LYS A 54 7.00 -6.02 -4.88
CA LYS A 54 5.75 -6.25 -4.14
C LYS A 54 4.73 -6.98 -5.02
N TYR A 55 4.43 -6.45 -6.20
CA TYR A 55 3.42 -7.06 -7.08
C TYR A 55 3.89 -8.39 -7.67
N LEU A 56 5.18 -8.55 -7.97
CA LEU A 56 5.73 -9.83 -8.40
C LEU A 56 5.63 -10.91 -7.32
N ASN A 57 5.92 -10.59 -6.07
CA ASN A 57 5.73 -11.51 -4.96
C ASN A 57 4.26 -11.89 -4.79
N ASN A 58 3.35 -10.91 -4.87
CA ASN A 58 1.92 -11.15 -4.74
C ASN A 58 1.40 -12.08 -5.85
N PHE A 59 1.83 -11.89 -7.11
CA PHE A 59 1.47 -12.78 -8.21
C PHE A 59 2.03 -14.19 -8.03
N ALA A 60 3.27 -14.33 -7.55
CA ALA A 60 3.86 -15.62 -7.25
C ALA A 60 3.13 -16.33 -6.09
N ALA A 61 2.74 -15.59 -5.05
CA ALA A 61 1.93 -16.11 -3.95
C ALA A 61 0.56 -16.59 -4.44
N TYR A 62 -0.12 -15.78 -5.26
CA TYR A 62 -1.38 -16.16 -5.90
C TYR A 62 -1.26 -17.47 -6.68
N GLU A 63 -0.24 -17.60 -7.53
CA GLU A 63 -0.03 -18.81 -8.33
C GLU A 63 0.27 -20.02 -7.44
N LYS A 64 1.10 -19.85 -6.42
CA LYS A 64 1.40 -20.89 -5.43
C LYS A 64 0.15 -21.36 -4.68
N ASN A 65 -0.73 -20.43 -4.30
CA ASN A 65 -1.89 -20.72 -3.46
C ASN A 65 -3.11 -21.24 -4.25
N THR A 66 -3.31 -20.76 -5.49
CA THR A 66 -4.47 -21.10 -6.31
C THR A 66 -4.18 -22.14 -7.39
N GLY A 67 -2.90 -22.32 -7.75
CA GLY A 67 -2.47 -23.13 -8.90
C GLY A 67 -2.73 -22.48 -10.26
N LEU A 68 -3.10 -21.19 -10.30
CA LEU A 68 -3.40 -20.42 -11.51
C LEU A 68 -2.50 -19.19 -11.60
N GLN A 69 -2.01 -18.88 -12.81
CA GLN A 69 -1.35 -17.60 -13.06
C GLN A 69 -2.35 -16.44 -12.82
N HIS A 70 -1.92 -15.41 -12.11
CA HIS A 70 -2.77 -14.24 -11.86
C HIS A 70 -3.09 -13.51 -13.18
N PRO A 71 -4.34 -13.05 -13.43
CA PRO A 71 -4.72 -12.38 -14.68
C PRO A 71 -3.92 -11.11 -15.00
N LEU A 72 -3.49 -10.39 -13.96
CA LEU A 72 -2.66 -9.18 -14.08
C LEU A 72 -1.15 -9.46 -14.09
N ALA A 73 -0.72 -10.73 -13.98
CA ALA A 73 0.71 -11.04 -13.98
C ALA A 73 1.31 -10.83 -15.38
N PRO A 74 2.48 -10.17 -15.49
CA PRO A 74 3.14 -9.97 -16.77
C PRO A 74 3.55 -11.31 -17.39
N ALA A 75 3.34 -11.45 -18.71
CA ALA A 75 3.58 -12.70 -19.45
C ALA A 75 5.06 -13.14 -19.52
N SER A 76 6.02 -12.21 -19.31
CA SER A 76 7.45 -12.52 -19.15
C SER A 76 8.19 -11.28 -18.65
N LEU A 77 8.94 -11.39 -17.55
CA LEU A 77 9.86 -10.33 -17.12
C LEU A 77 11.27 -10.69 -17.58
N SER A 78 11.77 -9.95 -18.57
CA SER A 78 13.22 -9.89 -18.81
C SER A 78 13.82 -9.06 -17.68
N ARG A 79 14.39 -9.73 -16.67
CA ARG A 79 15.15 -9.11 -15.57
C ARG A 79 16.17 -8.11 -16.14
N ARG A 80 15.88 -6.80 -16.11
CA ARG A 80 16.88 -5.79 -16.47
C ARG A 80 18.01 -5.86 -15.46
N GLN A 81 19.23 -5.79 -15.97
CA GLN A 81 20.45 -5.76 -15.17
C GLN A 81 20.51 -4.39 -14.48
N VAL A 82 20.13 -4.33 -13.20
CA VAL A 82 20.19 -3.11 -12.38
C VAL A 82 21.65 -2.75 -12.16
N ALA A 83 22.04 -1.53 -12.54
CA ALA A 83 23.33 -0.96 -12.20
C ALA A 83 23.43 -0.83 -10.67
N SER A 84 24.45 -1.44 -10.08
CA SER A 84 24.70 -1.37 -8.64
C SER A 84 25.35 -0.03 -8.27
N GLU A 85 24.54 0.95 -7.91
CA GLU A 85 25.01 2.09 -7.12
C GLU A 85 24.78 1.80 -5.64
N PRO A 86 25.76 2.06 -4.74
CA PRO A 86 25.61 1.81 -3.32
C PRO A 86 24.54 2.73 -2.73
N LEU A 87 23.39 2.14 -2.36
CA LEU A 87 22.26 2.77 -1.68
C LEU A 87 22.75 3.65 -0.52
N LYS A 88 22.60 4.96 -0.65
CA LYS A 88 22.78 5.91 0.44
C LYS A 88 21.52 6.76 0.55
N HIS A 89 20.80 6.52 1.65
CA HIS A 89 19.69 7.31 2.17
C HIS A 89 18.44 7.39 1.27
N ALA A 90 17.42 6.60 1.61
CA ALA A 90 16.06 6.73 1.11
C ALA A 90 15.17 7.23 2.25
N HIS A 91 13.99 7.79 1.97
CA HIS A 91 12.97 8.23 2.93
C HIS A 91 11.58 7.81 2.41
N LYS A 92 10.84 6.91 3.10
CA LYS A 92 9.53 6.43 2.62
C LYS A 92 8.35 7.13 3.29
N SER A 93 7.24 7.21 2.56
CA SER A 93 6.00 7.87 2.94
C SER A 93 4.83 6.89 3.07
N HIS A 94 4.70 6.20 4.21
CA HIS A 94 3.50 5.38 4.46
C HIS A 94 2.87 5.70 5.83
N TRP A 95 1.60 5.31 5.98
CA TRP A 95 0.79 5.50 7.17
C TRP A 95 0.93 4.31 8.11
N TYR A 96 1.50 4.54 9.30
CA TYR A 96 1.64 3.48 10.29
C TYR A 96 0.80 3.71 11.55
N GLY A 97 0.33 2.63 12.14
CA GLY A 97 -0.48 2.59 13.37
C GLY A 97 0.16 1.70 14.45
N SER A 98 -0.37 1.73 15.66
CA SER A 98 0.11 0.86 16.74
C SER A 98 -0.71 -0.43 16.85
N ILE A 99 -0.02 -1.56 16.89
CA ILE A 99 -0.60 -2.89 17.10
C ILE A 99 0.00 -3.54 18.33
N GLN A 100 -0.80 -4.36 19.01
CA GLN A 100 -0.40 -5.16 20.16
C GLN A 100 -0.49 -6.64 19.79
N VAL A 101 0.56 -7.40 20.11
CA VAL A 101 0.65 -8.85 19.83
C VAL A 101 0.99 -9.60 21.12
N GLY A 102 0.22 -10.62 21.44
CA GLY A 102 0.48 -11.56 22.52
C GLY A 102 0.00 -11.18 23.91
N THR A 103 0.28 -12.07 24.85
CA THR A 103 -0.14 -11.98 26.26
C THR A 103 1.03 -12.22 27.23
N PRO A 104 1.52 -11.23 27.98
CA PRO A 104 1.11 -9.82 27.93
C PRO A 104 1.45 -9.16 26.58
N PRO A 105 0.72 -8.09 26.18
CA PRO A 105 0.92 -7.43 24.91
C PRO A 105 2.33 -6.89 24.66
N GLN A 106 2.88 -7.24 23.49
CA GLN A 106 4.06 -6.63 22.89
C GLN A 106 3.60 -5.59 21.85
N THR A 107 3.99 -4.33 22.01
CA THR A 107 3.50 -3.21 21.17
C THR A 107 4.46 -2.87 20.03
N PHE A 108 3.95 -2.91 18.82
CA PHE A 108 4.66 -2.55 17.58
C PHE A 108 4.00 -1.35 16.89
N THR A 109 4.76 -0.71 16.00
CA THR A 109 4.23 0.13 14.93
C THR A 109 4.20 -0.67 13.63
N VAL A 110 3.11 -0.58 12.87
CA VAL A 110 2.95 -1.29 11.60
C VAL A 110 2.47 -0.36 10.51
N ASP A 111 3.09 -0.48 9.35
CA ASP A 111 2.64 0.13 8.10
C ASP A 111 1.40 -0.59 7.58
N ILE A 112 0.31 0.14 7.32
CA ILE A 112 -0.95 -0.45 6.87
C ILE A 112 -1.00 -0.46 5.35
N ASP A 113 -0.96 -1.65 4.77
CA ASP A 113 -0.81 -1.85 3.34
C ASP A 113 -2.00 -2.63 2.75
N THR A 114 -2.87 -1.96 2.00
CA THR A 114 -4.01 -2.61 1.32
C THR A 114 -3.61 -3.35 0.04
N GLY A 115 -2.36 -3.28 -0.40
CA GLY A 115 -1.82 -4.00 -1.55
C GLY A 115 -1.02 -5.27 -1.21
N THR A 116 -0.92 -5.65 0.07
CA THR A 116 -0.36 -6.94 0.52
C THR A 116 -1.30 -7.59 1.54
N SER A 117 -1.10 -8.89 1.81
CA SER A 117 -1.95 -9.63 2.76
C SER A 117 -1.23 -10.10 4.02
N ASP A 118 0.10 -9.98 4.06
CA ASP A 118 0.88 -10.53 5.16
C ASP A 118 1.05 -9.53 6.32
N PHE A 119 0.89 -9.99 7.56
CA PHE A 119 1.35 -9.28 8.77
C PHE A 119 2.79 -9.72 9.11
N ILE A 120 3.76 -8.81 9.08
CA ILE A 120 5.17 -9.14 9.31
C ILE A 120 5.78 -8.19 10.35
N VAL A 121 6.44 -8.75 11.35
CA VAL A 121 7.24 -8.03 12.35
C VAL A 121 8.63 -8.66 12.50
N PRO A 122 9.64 -7.94 13.02
CA PRO A 122 10.97 -8.50 13.19
C PRO A 122 10.94 -9.60 14.25
N SER A 123 11.67 -10.69 14.03
CA SER A 123 11.86 -11.71 15.06
C SER A 123 12.84 -11.23 16.14
N SER A 124 12.65 -11.62 17.40
CA SER A 124 13.64 -11.39 18.47
C SER A 124 15.00 -12.03 18.19
N SER A 125 15.06 -13.01 17.29
CA SER A 125 16.29 -13.61 16.78
C SER A 125 16.92 -12.86 15.60
N CYS A 126 16.31 -11.75 15.15
CA CYS A 126 16.82 -10.99 14.02
C CYS A 126 18.17 -10.34 14.32
N SER A 127 19.13 -10.60 13.44
CA SER A 127 20.52 -10.17 13.60
C SER A 127 21.02 -9.22 12.50
N THR A 128 20.24 -9.04 11.43
CA THR A 128 20.62 -8.22 10.26
C THR A 128 19.42 -7.37 9.80
N GLY A 129 19.59 -6.06 9.74
CA GLY A 129 18.67 -5.12 9.05
C GLY A 129 17.43 -4.71 9.85
N CYS A 130 17.31 -5.18 11.09
CA CYS A 130 16.22 -4.87 12.02
C CYS A 130 16.63 -3.83 13.08
N GLU A 131 17.79 -3.19 12.92
CA GLU A 131 18.27 -2.18 13.86
C GLU A 131 17.31 -0.99 13.95
N GLY A 132 16.95 -0.62 15.17
CA GLY A 132 16.00 0.47 15.45
C GLY A 132 14.54 0.03 15.53
N HIS A 133 14.23 -1.23 15.20
CA HIS A 133 12.89 -1.80 15.31
C HIS A 133 12.69 -2.60 16.59
N LYS A 134 11.44 -2.66 17.05
CA LYS A 134 11.01 -3.62 18.05
C LYS A 134 10.80 -4.98 17.41
N ALA A 135 11.21 -6.01 18.13
CA ALA A 135 11.15 -7.37 17.67
C ALA A 135 10.20 -8.23 18.52
N TYR A 136 9.45 -9.09 17.84
CA TYR A 136 8.54 -10.06 18.43
C TYR A 136 9.29 -11.19 19.12
N ASP A 137 9.03 -11.36 20.41
CA ASP A 137 9.60 -12.41 21.23
C ASP A 137 8.51 -13.41 21.63
N PRO A 138 8.42 -14.58 20.96
CA PRO A 138 7.38 -15.56 21.27
C PRO A 138 7.48 -16.09 22.71
N ALA A 139 8.67 -16.09 23.32
CA ALA A 139 8.86 -16.53 24.71
C ALA A 139 8.24 -15.58 25.74
N LYS A 140 7.90 -14.34 25.34
CA LYS A 140 7.23 -13.35 26.19
C LYS A 140 5.71 -13.37 26.08
N SER A 141 5.14 -14.23 25.23
CA SER A 141 3.70 -14.35 25.05
C SER A 141 3.20 -15.75 25.41
N SER A 142 2.22 -15.84 26.31
CA SER A 142 1.57 -17.09 26.70
C SER A 142 0.56 -17.60 25.66
N THR A 143 0.17 -16.76 24.71
CA THR A 143 -0.78 -17.07 23.62
C THR A 143 -0.07 -17.31 22.28
N SER A 144 1.26 -17.21 22.26
CA SER A 144 2.07 -17.48 21.07
C SER A 144 2.11 -18.96 20.74
N HIS A 145 1.87 -19.28 19.47
CA HIS A 145 2.04 -20.61 18.90
C HIS A 145 2.84 -20.55 17.59
N GLU A 146 3.95 -21.29 17.52
CA GLU A 146 4.71 -21.46 16.27
C GLU A 146 4.00 -22.44 15.36
N LEU A 147 3.82 -22.08 14.08
CA LEU A 147 3.05 -22.88 13.12
C LEU A 147 3.92 -23.87 12.31
N ASN A 148 5.22 -23.97 12.63
CA ASN A 148 6.19 -24.85 11.94
C ASN A 148 6.18 -24.68 10.41
N THR A 149 5.99 -23.45 9.96
CA THR A 149 6.06 -23.06 8.56
C THR A 149 6.83 -21.77 8.45
N SER A 150 7.51 -21.59 7.33
CA SER A 150 8.30 -20.42 7.03
C SER A 150 7.82 -19.74 5.76
N PHE A 151 8.19 -18.48 5.63
CA PHE A 151 7.92 -17.68 4.45
C PHE A 151 9.22 -17.11 3.89
N ASN A 152 9.20 -16.82 2.60
CA ASN A 152 10.31 -16.16 1.92
C ASN A 152 9.74 -15.23 0.86
N LEU A 153 9.93 -13.94 1.10
CA LEU A 153 9.59 -12.83 0.21
C LEU A 153 10.87 -12.14 -0.22
N THR A 154 10.82 -11.39 -1.31
CA THR A 154 11.99 -10.65 -1.81
C THR A 154 11.62 -9.18 -1.97
N TYR A 155 12.33 -8.28 -1.29
CA TYR A 155 12.10 -6.83 -1.42
C TYR A 155 13.41 -6.06 -1.64
N GLY A 156 13.34 -4.92 -2.34
CA GLY A 156 14.49 -4.08 -2.71
C GLY A 156 15.11 -4.44 -4.05
N ASN A 157 16.42 -4.72 -4.05
CA ASN A 157 17.16 -5.17 -5.24
C ASN A 157 17.35 -6.70 -5.17
N GLY A 158 16.28 -7.45 -4.90
CA GLY A 158 16.35 -8.90 -4.72
C GLY A 158 16.77 -9.38 -3.32
N THR A 159 16.64 -8.56 -2.27
CA THR A 159 17.08 -8.93 -0.91
C THR A 159 15.97 -9.71 -0.18
N PRO A 160 16.26 -10.85 0.46
CA PRO A 160 15.22 -11.67 1.08
C PRO A 160 14.66 -11.04 2.36
N LEU A 161 13.35 -11.20 2.56
CA LEU A 161 12.62 -11.09 3.82
C LEU A 161 12.04 -12.48 4.11
N SER A 162 12.62 -13.19 5.06
CA SER A 162 12.22 -14.55 5.40
C SER A 162 12.03 -14.71 6.89
N GLY A 163 11.27 -15.70 7.32
CA GLY A 163 11.06 -15.96 8.74
C GLY A 163 10.16 -17.14 9.01
N GLU A 164 9.96 -17.39 10.29
CA GLU A 164 9.00 -18.39 10.79
C GLU A 164 7.64 -17.74 11.02
N VAL A 165 6.59 -18.54 10.90
CA VAL A 165 5.21 -18.08 11.05
C VAL A 165 4.66 -18.49 12.40
N TYR A 166 4.02 -17.54 13.06
CA TYR A 166 3.37 -17.70 14.36
C TYR A 166 1.89 -17.35 14.26
N SER A 167 1.11 -17.87 15.20
CA SER A 167 -0.20 -17.32 15.54
C SER A 167 -0.17 -16.79 16.96
N ASP A 168 -0.72 -15.61 17.19
CA ASP A 168 -0.88 -15.02 18.52
C ASP A 168 -2.10 -14.09 18.56
N ASP A 169 -2.50 -13.67 19.74
CA ASP A 169 -3.59 -12.71 19.92
C ASP A 169 -3.14 -11.31 19.51
N VAL A 170 -3.95 -10.62 18.72
CA VAL A 170 -3.65 -9.29 18.19
C VAL A 170 -4.72 -8.31 18.60
N THR A 171 -4.30 -7.12 19.02
CA THR A 171 -5.19 -5.98 19.27
C THR A 171 -4.75 -4.76 18.46
N LEU A 172 -5.65 -4.20 17.67
CA LEU A 172 -5.45 -2.98 16.89
C LEU A 172 -6.59 -2.00 17.20
N VAL A 173 -6.25 -0.88 17.84
CA VAL A 173 -7.21 0.20 18.18
C VAL A 173 -8.41 -0.31 19.01
N GLY A 174 -8.18 -1.29 19.89
CA GLY A 174 -9.23 -1.88 20.73
C GLY A 174 -10.09 -2.93 20.02
N LEU A 175 -9.81 -3.26 18.75
CA LEU A 175 -10.31 -4.46 18.09
C LEU A 175 -9.38 -5.62 18.39
N TYR A 176 -9.94 -6.76 18.75
CA TYR A 176 -9.20 -7.95 19.15
C TYR A 176 -9.44 -9.08 18.14
N ALA A 177 -8.37 -9.73 17.71
CA ALA A 177 -8.36 -10.92 16.88
C ALA A 177 -7.55 -12.01 17.58
N ALA A 178 -8.19 -13.12 17.92
CA ALA A 178 -7.49 -14.27 18.50
C ALA A 178 -6.79 -15.09 17.41
N ASN A 179 -5.62 -15.67 17.75
CA ASN A 179 -4.86 -16.55 16.86
C ASN A 179 -4.60 -15.95 15.46
N GLN A 180 -4.30 -14.65 15.37
CA GLN A 180 -3.92 -14.01 14.12
C GLN A 180 -2.57 -14.58 13.65
N THR A 181 -2.50 -15.04 12.41
CA THR A 181 -1.27 -15.55 11.79
C THR A 181 -0.40 -14.40 11.28
N PHE A 182 0.90 -14.46 11.56
CA PHE A 182 1.89 -13.48 11.11
C PHE A 182 3.30 -14.06 11.00
N GLY A 183 4.13 -13.39 10.21
CA GLY A 183 5.54 -13.74 10.04
C GLY A 183 6.46 -12.99 11.01
N ALA A 184 7.34 -13.71 11.69
CA ALA A 184 8.45 -13.14 12.46
C ALA A 184 9.73 -13.23 11.62
N ALA A 185 10.16 -12.11 11.03
CA ALA A 185 11.20 -12.11 10.00
C ALA A 185 12.63 -11.89 10.52
N SER A 186 13.58 -12.58 9.88
CA SER A 186 15.02 -12.39 9.95
C SER A 186 15.67 -13.05 8.71
N PRO A 187 16.45 -12.32 7.88
CA PRO A 187 16.82 -10.91 8.02
C PRO A 187 15.70 -9.95 7.60
N TYR A 188 15.88 -8.67 7.90
CA TYR A 188 15.10 -7.57 7.35
C TYR A 188 15.87 -6.94 6.18
N PRO A 189 15.31 -6.83 4.96
CA PRO A 189 16.00 -6.19 3.86
C PRO A 189 16.10 -4.69 4.08
N ASN A 190 17.10 -4.04 3.45
CA ASN A 190 17.40 -2.62 3.68
C ASN A 190 16.17 -1.72 3.48
N VAL A 191 15.23 -2.09 2.60
CA VAL A 191 13.98 -1.34 2.40
C VAL A 191 13.11 -1.20 3.66
N PHE A 192 13.32 -2.02 4.69
CA PHE A 192 12.69 -1.92 6.01
C PHE A 192 13.61 -1.28 7.05
N ASN A 193 14.73 -0.65 6.70
CA ASN A 193 15.59 0.00 7.68
C ASN A 193 14.86 1.16 8.41
N SER A 194 15.03 1.23 9.73
CA SER A 194 14.31 2.18 10.61
C SER A 194 14.49 3.67 10.28
N SER A 195 15.58 4.04 9.59
CA SER A 195 15.80 5.43 9.17
C SER A 195 14.77 5.94 8.15
N HIS A 196 14.11 5.02 7.44
CA HIS A 196 13.21 5.37 6.35
C HIS A 196 11.99 4.48 6.19
N PHE A 197 11.98 3.32 6.81
CA PHE A 197 10.77 2.57 7.14
C PHE A 197 10.62 2.62 8.66
N PRO A 198 9.95 3.63 9.21
CA PRO A 198 9.92 3.89 10.65
C PRO A 198 8.97 3.00 11.45
N ALA A 199 8.11 2.25 10.77
CA ALA A 199 7.29 1.22 11.39
C ALA A 199 8.15 -0.01 11.71
N ASP A 200 7.86 -0.73 12.78
CA ASP A 200 8.54 -1.99 13.10
C ASP A 200 8.26 -3.05 12.02
N GLY A 201 7.04 -3.06 11.47
CA GLY A 201 6.57 -4.08 10.55
C GLY A 201 5.54 -3.59 9.54
N LEU A 202 4.99 -4.53 8.78
CA LEU A 202 3.96 -4.31 7.77
C LEU A 202 2.70 -5.09 8.16
N LEU A 203 1.52 -4.54 7.94
CA LEU A 203 0.22 -5.18 8.17
C LEU A 203 -0.62 -5.11 6.89
N GLY A 204 -0.68 -6.24 6.18
CA GLY A 204 -1.47 -6.41 4.97
C GLY A 204 -2.98 -6.46 5.20
N PHE A 205 -3.74 -5.85 4.30
CA PHE A 205 -5.22 -5.85 4.27
C PHE A 205 -5.82 -6.31 2.94
N ALA A 206 -5.01 -6.79 2.00
CA ALA A 206 -5.50 -7.45 0.80
C ALA A 206 -6.04 -8.86 1.11
N PHE A 207 -6.36 -9.64 0.08
CA PHE A 207 -7.04 -10.93 0.26
C PHE A 207 -6.06 -12.07 0.51
N GLU A 208 -6.47 -13.07 1.30
CA GLU A 208 -5.62 -14.21 1.70
C GLU A 208 -4.95 -14.93 0.52
N SER A 209 -5.56 -14.91 -0.67
CA SER A 209 -5.01 -15.57 -1.87
C SER A 209 -3.60 -15.12 -2.25
N ILE A 210 -3.18 -13.90 -1.86
CA ILE A 210 -1.83 -13.37 -2.09
C ILE A 210 -0.93 -13.38 -0.84
N SER A 211 -1.34 -14.03 0.25
CA SER A 211 -0.48 -14.20 1.42
C SER A 211 0.65 -15.20 1.15
N ALA A 212 1.85 -14.90 1.65
CA ALA A 212 3.00 -15.79 1.55
C ALA A 212 2.85 -17.10 2.33
N TYR A 213 2.01 -17.10 3.38
CA TYR A 213 1.88 -18.19 4.35
C TYR A 213 0.44 -18.58 4.75
N ASN A 214 -0.57 -18.01 4.10
CA ASN A 214 -2.00 -18.23 4.36
C ASN A 214 -2.45 -17.88 5.80
N GLY A 215 -3.74 -17.66 6.01
CA GLY A 215 -4.31 -17.31 7.32
C GLY A 215 -4.00 -15.88 7.80
N SER A 216 -3.32 -15.06 7.00
CA SER A 216 -3.12 -13.64 7.28
C SER A 216 -4.30 -12.83 6.73
N SER A 217 -5.40 -12.82 7.47
CA SER A 217 -6.54 -11.96 7.15
C SER A 217 -7.01 -11.22 8.40
N LEU A 218 -6.88 -9.90 8.39
CA LEU A 218 -7.37 -9.03 9.47
C LEU A 218 -8.50 -8.15 8.94
N SER A 219 -9.69 -8.26 9.56
CA SER A 219 -10.87 -7.43 9.24
C SER A 219 -11.20 -6.53 10.43
N LEU A 220 -11.35 -5.22 10.21
CA LEU A 220 -11.51 -4.21 11.28
C LEU A 220 -12.64 -3.20 11.01
N GLY A 221 -13.17 -2.55 12.06
CA GLY A 221 -13.73 -1.17 12.02
C GLY A 221 -15.11 -0.93 11.41
N GLY A 222 -15.64 0.29 11.40
CA GLY A 222 -16.87 0.70 10.67
C GLY A 222 -16.66 2.08 10.01
N VAL A 223 -17.61 2.58 9.19
CA VAL A 223 -17.51 3.91 8.53
C VAL A 223 -17.70 5.08 9.50
N ASN A 224 -16.85 6.11 9.43
CA ASN A 224 -16.98 7.32 10.24
C ASN A 224 -17.59 8.46 9.43
N ALA A 225 -18.91 8.65 9.53
CA ALA A 225 -19.65 9.67 8.80
C ALA A 225 -19.36 11.13 9.20
N SER A 226 -18.52 11.39 10.21
CA SER A 226 -18.20 12.76 10.67
C SER A 226 -17.05 13.44 9.93
N ILE A 227 -16.30 12.71 9.09
CA ILE A 227 -15.07 13.18 8.43
C ILE A 227 -15.14 13.22 6.90
N TYR A 228 -16.31 12.94 6.34
CA TYR A 228 -16.59 13.07 4.91
C TYR A 228 -17.97 13.68 4.71
N THR A 229 -18.21 14.25 3.53
CA THR A 229 -19.48 14.86 3.18
C THR A 229 -20.18 14.11 2.05
N GLY A 230 -21.52 14.06 2.14
CA GLY A 230 -22.36 13.33 1.20
C GLY A 230 -22.23 11.80 1.32
N ASP A 231 -22.81 11.10 0.36
CA ASP A 231 -22.75 9.63 0.32
C ASP A 231 -21.45 9.15 -0.34
N ALA A 232 -20.91 8.05 0.22
CA ALA A 232 -19.80 7.33 -0.39
C ALA A 232 -20.27 6.62 -1.67
N THR A 233 -19.46 6.69 -2.71
CA THR A 233 -19.67 6.00 -3.98
C THR A 233 -18.96 4.66 -3.92
N TYR A 234 -19.73 3.58 -3.81
CA TYR A 234 -19.21 2.23 -3.74
C TYR A 234 -19.13 1.60 -5.12
N VAL A 235 -18.01 0.94 -5.39
CA VAL A 235 -17.78 0.11 -6.58
C VAL A 235 -17.38 -1.31 -6.15
N PRO A 236 -17.83 -2.34 -6.87
CA PRO A 236 -17.52 -3.73 -6.52
C PRO A 236 -16.04 -4.02 -6.72
N VAL A 237 -15.47 -4.83 -5.83
CA VAL A 237 -14.16 -5.43 -6.01
C VAL A 237 -14.26 -6.52 -7.06
N VAL A 238 -13.33 -6.51 -8.01
CA VAL A 238 -13.14 -7.56 -9.03
C VAL A 238 -11.98 -8.46 -8.62
N GLY A 239 -12.05 -9.75 -8.94
CA GLY A 239 -11.04 -10.72 -8.49
C GLY A 239 -11.07 -10.99 -6.98
N ASP A 240 -10.14 -11.81 -6.50
CA ASP A 240 -10.06 -12.34 -5.12
C ASP A 240 -8.67 -12.17 -4.49
N SER A 241 -7.84 -11.28 -5.04
CA SER A 241 -6.44 -11.05 -4.67
C SER A 241 -6.20 -9.64 -4.10
N PHE A 242 -6.66 -8.62 -4.81
CA PHE A 242 -6.46 -7.21 -4.46
C PHE A 242 -7.80 -6.50 -4.27
N TRP A 243 -7.75 -5.30 -3.67
CA TRP A 243 -8.84 -4.32 -3.77
C TRP A 243 -8.87 -3.68 -5.16
N GLU A 244 -8.99 -4.55 -6.16
CA GLU A 244 -9.10 -4.19 -7.56
C GLU A 244 -10.54 -3.76 -7.85
N VAL A 245 -10.71 -2.59 -8.44
CA VAL A 245 -12.00 -2.05 -8.85
C VAL A 245 -11.91 -1.54 -10.28
N THR A 246 -13.06 -1.34 -10.91
CA THR A 246 -13.12 -0.75 -12.25
C THR A 246 -13.30 0.77 -12.15
N SER A 247 -12.34 1.52 -12.70
CA SER A 247 -12.47 2.96 -12.92
C SER A 247 -13.15 3.24 -14.28
N ASP A 248 -14.08 4.18 -14.27
CA ASP A 248 -14.85 4.60 -15.45
C ASP A 248 -14.01 5.48 -16.39
N ALA A 249 -13.10 6.27 -15.81
CA ALA A 249 -12.25 7.19 -16.56
C ALA A 249 -11.09 7.68 -15.71
N ILE A 250 -9.95 7.88 -16.37
CA ILE A 250 -8.87 8.74 -15.89
C ILE A 250 -8.93 10.02 -16.72
N ARG A 251 -8.90 11.18 -16.06
CA ARG A 251 -9.01 12.49 -16.70
C ARG A 251 -7.86 13.38 -16.27
N GLY A 252 -7.34 14.17 -17.21
CA GLY A 252 -6.61 15.41 -16.96
C GLY A 252 -7.47 16.60 -17.38
N SER A 253 -6.90 17.53 -18.15
CA SER A 253 -7.60 18.56 -18.92
C SER A 253 -8.72 18.00 -19.82
N GLN A 254 -8.56 16.75 -20.26
CA GLN A 254 -9.55 15.97 -21.02
C GLN A 254 -9.62 14.52 -20.53
N ILE A 255 -10.60 13.75 -21.03
CA ILE A 255 -10.67 12.31 -20.75
C ILE A 255 -9.47 11.64 -21.43
N PHE A 256 -8.63 11.02 -20.62
CA PHE A 256 -7.37 10.44 -21.05
C PHE A 256 -7.54 8.96 -21.44
N VAL A 257 -8.12 8.19 -20.53
CA VAL A 257 -8.54 6.80 -20.71
C VAL A 257 -10.00 6.70 -20.25
N ALA A 258 -10.81 5.95 -21.00
CA ALA A 258 -12.23 5.78 -20.73
C ALA A 258 -12.61 4.30 -20.72
N GLY A 259 -13.37 3.92 -19.69
CA GLY A 259 -14.03 2.63 -19.56
C GLY A 259 -13.11 1.48 -19.14
N ASN A 260 -13.61 0.64 -18.23
CA ASN A 260 -13.04 -0.65 -17.86
C ASN A 260 -11.56 -0.63 -17.45
N ILE A 261 -11.14 0.42 -16.73
CA ILE A 261 -9.77 0.55 -16.26
C ILE A 261 -9.63 -0.27 -14.97
N SER A 262 -8.83 -1.33 -14.99
CA SER A 262 -8.48 -2.07 -13.77
C SER A 262 -7.61 -1.19 -12.87
N ALA A 263 -8.03 -1.00 -11.62
CA ALA A 263 -7.36 -0.14 -10.65
C ALA A 263 -7.30 -0.82 -9.29
N ILE A 264 -6.10 -1.05 -8.77
CA ILE A 264 -5.85 -1.58 -7.43
C ILE A 264 -5.68 -0.40 -6.48
N ILE A 265 -6.51 -0.34 -5.44
CA ILE A 265 -6.46 0.74 -4.44
C ILE A 265 -5.50 0.34 -3.31
N ASP A 266 -4.35 1.00 -3.26
CA ASP A 266 -3.17 0.52 -2.54
C ASP A 266 -2.55 1.60 -1.63
N SER A 267 -2.86 1.56 -0.33
CA SER A 267 -2.25 2.48 0.65
C SER A 267 -0.75 2.26 0.86
N GLY A 268 -0.21 1.11 0.43
CA GLY A 268 1.24 0.84 0.42
C GLY A 268 1.95 1.41 -0.81
N SER A 269 1.26 2.19 -1.64
CA SER A 269 1.85 2.98 -2.72
C SER A 269 1.77 4.48 -2.41
N ALA A 270 2.89 5.17 -2.51
CA ALA A 270 2.99 6.60 -2.29
C ALA A 270 2.49 7.41 -3.50
N VAL A 271 2.37 6.78 -4.67
CA VAL A 271 2.16 7.40 -5.99
C VAL A 271 0.97 6.75 -6.72
N ILE A 272 0.59 7.28 -7.87
CA ILE A 272 -0.25 6.55 -8.84
C ILE A 272 0.68 5.93 -9.87
N VAL A 273 0.61 4.61 -10.07
CA VAL A 273 1.39 3.91 -11.09
C VAL A 273 0.46 3.42 -12.19
N GLY A 274 0.82 3.65 -13.46
CA GLY A 274 0.02 3.19 -14.59
C GLY A 274 0.85 2.56 -15.72
N PRO A 275 0.18 2.00 -16.73
CA PRO A 275 0.83 1.49 -17.93
C PRO A 275 1.69 2.56 -18.62
N THR A 276 2.85 2.17 -19.13
CA THR A 276 3.83 3.10 -19.72
C THR A 276 3.26 3.95 -20.84
N ASP A 277 2.49 3.35 -21.76
CA ASP A 277 1.85 4.06 -22.88
C ASP A 277 0.78 5.04 -22.41
N ASP A 278 0.04 4.65 -21.38
CA ASP A 278 -1.00 5.48 -20.80
C ASP A 278 -0.38 6.70 -20.09
N VAL A 279 0.59 6.48 -19.22
CA VAL A 279 1.24 7.59 -18.50
C VAL A 279 1.95 8.55 -19.46
N ALA A 280 2.61 8.03 -20.50
CA ALA A 280 3.26 8.86 -21.52
C ALA A 280 2.26 9.78 -22.23
N LYS A 281 1.14 9.22 -22.67
CA LYS A 281 0.10 9.99 -23.37
C LYS A 281 -0.63 10.95 -22.43
N PHE A 282 -0.74 10.66 -21.12
CA PHE A 282 -1.27 11.62 -20.14
C PHE A 282 -0.37 12.85 -20.08
N TYR A 283 0.94 12.67 -19.88
CA TYR A 283 1.86 13.81 -19.80
C TYR A 283 2.05 14.53 -21.13
N GLU A 284 1.89 13.87 -22.28
CA GLU A 284 1.85 14.54 -23.59
C GLU A 284 0.70 15.56 -23.67
N ILE A 285 -0.47 15.22 -23.12
CA ILE A 285 -1.65 16.10 -23.12
C ILE A 285 -1.51 17.23 -22.09
N GLU A 286 -0.92 16.93 -20.94
CA GLU A 286 -0.82 17.87 -19.82
C GLU A 286 0.50 18.67 -19.80
N ASP A 287 1.16 18.82 -20.96
CA ASP A 287 2.42 19.56 -21.13
C ASP A 287 3.56 19.11 -20.19
N GLY A 288 3.59 17.83 -19.83
CA GLY A 288 4.64 17.20 -19.04
C GLY A 288 5.79 16.64 -19.88
N THR A 289 6.94 16.43 -19.24
CA THR A 289 8.16 15.95 -19.90
C THR A 289 8.70 14.69 -19.23
N ALA A 290 8.87 13.62 -20.01
CA ALA A 290 9.56 12.41 -19.56
C ALA A 290 10.98 12.75 -19.09
N SER A 291 11.34 12.28 -17.90
CA SER A 291 12.59 12.65 -17.22
C SER A 291 13.40 11.42 -16.80
N PRO A 292 13.85 10.58 -17.76
CA PRO A 292 14.60 9.35 -17.48
C PRO A 292 15.90 9.59 -16.72
N GLN A 293 16.46 10.80 -16.79
CA GLN A 293 17.61 11.23 -15.99
C GLN A 293 17.34 11.29 -14.48
N LEU A 294 16.07 11.42 -14.07
CA LEU A 294 15.64 11.33 -12.67
C LEU A 294 15.29 9.89 -12.29
N GLY A 295 14.82 9.10 -13.24
CA GLY A 295 14.37 7.73 -13.03
C GLY A 295 13.51 7.28 -14.20
N GLU A 296 13.60 5.99 -14.54
CA GLU A 296 12.70 5.41 -15.54
C GLU A 296 11.24 5.56 -15.09
N GLY A 297 10.38 5.96 -16.04
CA GLY A 297 8.96 6.19 -15.77
C GLY A 297 8.61 7.46 -15.00
N LEU A 298 9.59 8.31 -14.65
CA LEU A 298 9.34 9.61 -14.02
C LEU A 298 9.11 10.72 -15.05
N TYR A 299 8.22 11.64 -14.69
CA TYR A 299 7.84 12.80 -15.49
C TYR A 299 7.90 14.07 -14.65
N THR A 300 8.13 15.19 -15.32
CA THR A 300 8.14 16.52 -14.69
C THR A 300 7.14 17.44 -15.35
N VAL A 301 6.62 18.39 -14.57
CA VAL A 301 5.72 19.46 -15.02
C VAL A 301 6.20 20.80 -14.47
N GLU A 302 5.77 21.91 -15.08
CA GLU A 302 5.91 23.22 -14.44
C GLU A 302 5.09 23.25 -13.14
N CYS A 303 5.72 23.61 -12.02
CA CYS A 303 5.06 23.57 -10.71
C CYS A 303 3.79 24.45 -10.64
N ASP A 304 3.80 25.60 -11.34
CA ASP A 304 2.68 26.54 -11.39
C ASP A 304 1.57 26.11 -12.37
N LYS A 305 1.79 25.02 -13.13
CA LYS A 305 0.83 24.47 -14.11
C LYS A 305 0.63 22.96 -13.89
N THR A 306 0.58 22.55 -12.62
CA THR A 306 0.30 21.15 -12.29
C THR A 306 -1.06 20.72 -12.85
N PRO A 307 -1.16 19.53 -13.49
CA PRO A 307 -2.40 19.05 -14.10
C PRO A 307 -3.51 18.85 -13.07
N VAL A 308 -4.74 19.17 -13.46
CA VAL A 308 -5.92 18.77 -12.68
C VAL A 308 -6.35 17.39 -13.15
N MET A 309 -6.07 16.37 -12.35
CA MET A 309 -6.46 15.00 -12.67
C MET A 309 -7.62 14.48 -11.81
N SER A 310 -8.35 13.50 -12.33
CA SER A 310 -9.34 12.74 -11.56
C SER A 310 -9.42 11.29 -12.02
N LEU A 311 -9.80 10.42 -11.08
CA LEU A 311 -10.29 9.08 -11.37
C LEU A 311 -11.80 9.06 -11.13
N SER A 312 -12.54 8.40 -12.02
CA SER A 312 -13.99 8.29 -11.91
C SER A 312 -14.39 6.88 -11.46
N PHE A 313 -15.24 6.80 -10.44
CA PHE A 313 -15.79 5.55 -9.92
C PHE A 313 -17.31 5.68 -9.78
N GLY A 314 -18.07 4.71 -10.29
CA GLY A 314 -19.54 4.74 -10.27
C GLY A 314 -20.13 5.97 -10.98
N GLY A 315 -19.46 6.47 -12.02
CA GLY A 315 -19.82 7.67 -12.76
C GLY A 315 -19.47 9.00 -12.07
N ARG A 316 -18.86 8.96 -10.88
CA ARG A 316 -18.48 10.16 -10.12
C ARG A 316 -16.97 10.41 -10.19
N PRO A 317 -16.52 11.61 -10.61
CA PRO A 317 -15.11 11.96 -10.60
C PRO A 317 -14.64 12.34 -9.18
N PHE A 318 -13.44 11.86 -8.83
CA PHE A 318 -12.71 12.20 -7.62
C PHE A 318 -11.37 12.81 -8.01
N TYR A 319 -11.17 14.07 -7.60
CA TYR A 319 -10.05 14.88 -8.04
C TYR A 319 -8.83 14.73 -7.15
N VAL A 320 -7.65 14.76 -7.76
CA VAL A 320 -6.36 14.86 -7.08
C VAL A 320 -6.00 16.34 -7.02
N SER A 321 -5.66 16.84 -5.83
CA SER A 321 -5.19 18.21 -5.67
C SER A 321 -3.79 18.38 -6.23
N THR A 322 -3.46 19.62 -6.64
CA THR A 322 -2.12 19.99 -7.11
C THR A 322 -1.04 19.72 -6.06
N GLU A 323 -1.38 19.89 -4.78
CA GLU A 323 -0.49 19.59 -3.64
C GLU A 323 -0.12 18.12 -3.59
N THR A 324 -1.10 17.22 -3.72
CA THR A 324 -0.84 15.78 -3.70
C THR A 324 -0.30 15.24 -5.03
N PHE A 325 -0.56 15.93 -6.14
CA PHE A 325 -0.02 15.56 -7.45
C PHE A 325 1.50 15.75 -7.49
N SER A 326 2.04 16.80 -6.86
CA SER A 326 3.47 17.06 -6.86
C SER A 326 4.21 16.20 -5.84
N LEU A 327 5.26 15.49 -6.26
CA LEU A 327 6.20 14.80 -5.37
C LEU A 327 7.34 15.73 -4.90
N GLY A 328 7.27 17.02 -5.21
CA GLY A 328 8.26 18.03 -4.83
C GLY A 328 9.04 18.61 -6.00
N TYR A 329 9.83 19.66 -5.72
CA TYR A 329 10.66 20.34 -6.69
C TYR A 329 11.78 19.45 -7.19
N VAL A 330 12.06 19.50 -8.49
CA VAL A 330 13.23 18.85 -9.07
C VAL A 330 14.49 19.57 -8.57
N PRO A 331 15.47 18.86 -7.97
CA PRO A 331 16.71 19.46 -7.49
C PRO A 331 17.43 20.28 -8.58
N GLY A 332 17.87 21.49 -8.23
CA GLY A 332 18.65 22.35 -9.14
C GLY A 332 17.83 23.16 -10.15
N THR A 333 16.50 23.15 -10.08
CA THR A 333 15.62 23.86 -11.04
C THR A 333 15.07 25.20 -10.54
N ASN A 334 15.59 25.74 -9.43
CA ASN A 334 15.06 26.96 -8.78
C ASN A 334 13.54 26.89 -8.54
N ASN A 335 13.04 25.71 -8.15
CA ASN A 335 11.63 25.44 -7.84
C ASN A 335 10.65 25.66 -9.02
N THR A 336 11.14 25.59 -10.26
CA THR A 336 10.29 25.77 -11.45
C THR A 336 9.67 24.47 -11.97
N LEU A 337 10.35 23.34 -11.77
CA LEU A 337 9.89 22.01 -12.18
C LEU A 337 9.58 21.14 -10.98
N CYS A 338 8.49 20.39 -11.08
CA CYS A 338 8.00 19.46 -10.07
C CYS A 338 7.97 18.04 -10.63
N VAL A 339 8.32 17.06 -9.81
CA VAL A 339 8.14 15.64 -10.18
C VAL A 339 6.66 15.29 -10.04
N GLY A 340 6.07 14.72 -11.08
CA GLY A 340 4.65 14.35 -11.09
C GLY A 340 4.38 13.05 -10.32
N GLY A 341 3.23 12.99 -9.67
CA GLY A 341 2.78 11.88 -8.82
C GLY A 341 2.15 10.72 -9.58
N ILE A 342 2.00 10.84 -10.90
CA ILE A 342 1.70 9.71 -11.79
C ILE A 342 3.01 9.23 -12.41
N VAL A 343 3.32 7.96 -12.25
CA VAL A 343 4.56 7.35 -12.73
C VAL A 343 4.27 6.11 -13.57
N ALA A 344 5.15 5.81 -14.52
CA ALA A 344 5.04 4.61 -15.35
C ALA A 344 5.83 3.45 -14.74
N SER A 345 5.30 2.24 -14.87
CA SER A 345 6.04 1.02 -14.59
C SER A 345 5.60 -0.11 -15.53
N ASP A 346 6.53 -0.99 -15.87
CA ASP A 346 6.26 -2.17 -16.70
C ASP A 346 5.48 -3.25 -15.94
N VAL A 347 5.49 -3.21 -14.59
CA VAL A 347 4.68 -4.14 -13.77
C VAL A 347 3.17 -3.89 -13.94
N THR A 348 2.78 -2.65 -14.24
CA THR A 348 1.40 -2.18 -14.40
C THR A 348 0.94 -2.18 -15.86
N LYS A 349 1.19 -3.26 -16.61
CA LYS A 349 0.90 -3.29 -18.05
C LYS A 349 -0.59 -3.09 -18.37
N ASP A 350 -1.46 -3.73 -17.61
CA ASP A 350 -2.91 -3.82 -17.90
C ASP A 350 -3.78 -3.30 -16.73
N PHE A 351 -3.16 -2.69 -15.71
CA PHE A 351 -3.85 -2.17 -14.53
C PHE A 351 -3.13 -0.94 -13.95
N TRP A 352 -3.81 -0.20 -13.09
CA TRP A 352 -3.27 0.94 -12.37
C TRP A 352 -3.14 0.63 -10.88
N ILE A 353 -2.10 1.15 -10.23
CA ILE A 353 -1.97 1.20 -8.77
C ILE A 353 -2.35 2.60 -8.33
N VAL A 354 -3.39 2.72 -7.52
CA VAL A 354 -3.94 4.00 -7.07
C VAL A 354 -3.62 4.18 -5.60
N GLY A 355 -2.49 4.86 -5.35
CA GLY A 355 -1.95 5.08 -4.01
C GLY A 355 -2.25 6.44 -3.40
N ASP A 356 -1.39 6.87 -2.49
CA ASP A 356 -1.55 8.03 -1.62
C ASP A 356 -1.72 9.36 -2.36
N VAL A 357 -1.14 9.53 -3.55
CA VAL A 357 -1.40 10.71 -4.41
C VAL A 357 -2.91 10.87 -4.64
N PHE A 358 -3.66 9.78 -4.79
CA PHE A 358 -5.12 9.81 -4.85
C PHE A 358 -5.77 9.76 -3.47
N MET A 359 -5.39 8.77 -2.65
CA MET A 359 -6.09 8.42 -1.40
C MET A 359 -6.02 9.51 -0.32
N GLN A 360 -5.12 10.48 -0.43
CA GLN A 360 -5.09 11.66 0.45
C GLN A 360 -6.21 12.68 0.16
N ASN A 361 -6.81 12.64 -1.04
CA ASN A 361 -7.86 13.58 -1.45
C ASN A 361 -9.28 13.06 -1.18
N VAL A 362 -9.40 11.78 -0.83
CA VAL A 362 -10.69 11.11 -0.63
C VAL A 362 -10.72 10.37 0.70
N TYR A 363 -11.93 10.13 1.17
CA TYR A 363 -12.17 9.11 2.17
C TYR A 363 -12.38 7.78 1.48
N SER A 364 -11.54 6.78 1.80
CA SER A 364 -11.61 5.44 1.22
C SER A 364 -12.10 4.43 2.25
N VAL A 365 -13.11 3.65 1.86
CA VAL A 365 -13.72 2.58 2.65
C VAL A 365 -13.47 1.25 1.97
N PHE A 366 -12.91 0.29 2.70
CA PHE A 366 -12.65 -1.07 2.22
C PHE A 366 -13.65 -2.01 2.88
N ASP A 367 -14.68 -2.43 2.15
CA ASP A 367 -15.75 -3.26 2.69
C ASP A 367 -15.52 -4.72 2.30
N TYR A 368 -14.91 -5.47 3.21
CA TYR A 368 -14.59 -6.88 2.99
C TYR A 368 -15.86 -7.74 2.90
N GLY A 369 -16.86 -7.44 3.72
CA GLY A 369 -18.11 -8.19 3.77
C GLY A 369 -18.92 -8.08 2.48
N ASN A 370 -19.01 -6.87 1.91
CA ASN A 370 -19.71 -6.63 0.65
C ASN A 370 -18.80 -6.71 -0.59
N ARG A 371 -17.48 -6.94 -0.41
CA ARG A 371 -16.48 -6.92 -1.47
C ARG A 371 -16.59 -5.67 -2.34
N SER A 372 -16.46 -4.50 -1.71
CA SER A 372 -16.55 -3.22 -2.40
C SER A 372 -15.59 -2.19 -1.82
N VAL A 373 -15.22 -1.19 -2.63
CA VAL A 373 -14.48 -0.01 -2.18
C VAL A 373 -15.38 1.21 -2.32
N GLY A 374 -15.49 2.00 -1.25
CA GLY A 374 -16.26 3.24 -1.19
C GLY A 374 -15.35 4.47 -1.22
N PHE A 375 -15.74 5.48 -1.99
CA PHE A 375 -15.04 6.76 -2.04
C PHE A 375 -15.97 7.93 -1.69
N ALA A 376 -15.54 8.82 -0.80
CA ALA A 376 -16.27 10.04 -0.46
C ALA A 376 -15.36 11.27 -0.44
N LEU A 377 -15.96 12.46 -0.56
CA LEU A 377 -15.23 13.72 -0.44
C LEU A 377 -14.94 14.03 1.03
N LEU A 378 -13.71 14.40 1.32
CA LEU A 378 -13.31 14.86 2.65
C LEU A 378 -14.08 16.14 3.02
N SER A 379 -14.41 16.29 4.31
CA SER A 379 -15.16 17.42 4.85
C SER A 379 -14.32 18.66 5.13
#